data_AF-A0A963IQ29-F1
#
_entry.id   AF-A0A963IQ29-F1
#
_cell.length_a   1.000
_cell.length_b   1.000
_cell.length_c   1.000
_cell.angle_alpha   90.00
_cell.angle_beta   90.00
_cell.angle_gamma   90.00
#
_symmetry.space_group_name_H-M   'P 1'
#
loop_
_entity.id
_entity.type
_entity.pdbx_description
1 polymer ?
#
loop_
_entity_poly.entity_id
_entity_poly.type
_entity_poly.pdbx_seq_one_letter_code
_entity_poly.pdbx_strand_id
1 'polypeptide(L)'
;MIGIILGQSRWLLAFILVLLAPQTLAQSDDLQAIISAIEDPYPLRSADRSSPRDSLRTFLRDTSTAADAWRSGKPSADVDRPLLRAAETIDFGEVRARDRLTAITIDMVLLKEILDRVELPPFEDIPDDEEVAEQGIVRWTIPNTKIEIARISEGPNAGKFLFTRDTIAKIRSYYALAKDLPYKKGASVGLYNEYLSTPGPWIPRNFPDRLPDWARTIVLGQGAWQWIALFSLILVSAVFVSFVYRQGARWDEKHRTTRPFLSFGVPLALLCAVAIAYFVEICAIEAIGLYEFSLAILSYIALVVQVGGLACLVLVVAGRLADGFAFNHEGSAEKRRVDAALLRIIFRLVSGVILVYLGIYAAEAVG
;
A
#
# COMPACT_ATOMS: atom_id res chain seq x y z
N MET A 1 -46.77 -14.34 -6.58
CA MET A 1 -45.63 -13.97 -5.69
C MET A 1 -44.31 -13.84 -6.45
N ILE A 2 -44.33 -13.37 -7.72
CA ILE A 2 -43.17 -13.31 -8.63
C ILE A 2 -42.78 -11.85 -8.98
N GLY A 3 -43.61 -10.86 -8.63
CA GLY A 3 -43.36 -9.44 -8.93
C GLY A 3 -42.44 -8.69 -7.96
N ILE A 4 -42.12 -9.25 -6.79
CA ILE A 4 -41.33 -8.55 -5.75
C ILE A 4 -39.82 -8.82 -5.90
N ILE A 5 -39.42 -9.93 -6.53
CA ILE A 5 -38.00 -10.31 -6.68
C ILE A 5 -37.34 -9.61 -7.88
N LEU A 6 -38.10 -9.22 -8.91
CA LEU A 6 -37.55 -8.44 -10.04
C LEU A 6 -37.27 -6.96 -9.70
N GLY A 7 -37.87 -6.42 -8.64
CA GLY A 7 -37.62 -5.04 -8.20
C GLY A 7 -36.25 -4.84 -7.56
N GLN A 8 -35.77 -5.82 -6.78
CA GLN A 8 -34.48 -5.73 -6.08
C GLN A 8 -33.28 -6.08 -6.97
N SER A 9 -33.49 -6.86 -8.05
CA SER A 9 -32.44 -7.18 -9.02
C SER A 9 -32.03 -5.98 -9.87
N ARG A 10 -32.95 -5.03 -10.14
CA ARG A 10 -32.64 -3.80 -10.90
C ARG A 10 -31.75 -2.83 -10.12
N TRP A 11 -31.91 -2.77 -8.79
CA TRP A 11 -31.06 -1.94 -7.93
C TRP A 11 -29.67 -2.56 -7.72
N LEU A 12 -29.57 -3.88 -7.60
CA LEU A 12 -28.29 -4.59 -7.52
C LEU A 12 -27.50 -4.53 -8.85
N LEU A 13 -28.16 -4.66 -9.99
CA LEU A 13 -27.54 -4.49 -11.31
C LEU A 13 -27.14 -3.02 -11.57
N ALA A 14 -27.93 -2.04 -11.12
CA ALA A 14 -27.55 -0.63 -11.19
C ALA A 14 -26.35 -0.32 -10.28
N PHE A 15 -26.26 -0.93 -9.09
CA PHE A 15 -25.13 -0.75 -8.17
C PHE A 15 -23.84 -1.38 -8.71
N ILE A 16 -23.93 -2.55 -9.37
CA ILE A 16 -22.79 -3.22 -10.02
C ILE A 16 -22.36 -2.47 -11.30
N LEU A 17 -23.29 -1.88 -12.06
CA LEU A 17 -22.97 -1.06 -13.24
C LEU A 17 -22.33 0.30 -12.88
N VAL A 18 -22.63 0.87 -11.71
CA VAL A 18 -21.96 2.08 -11.20
C VAL A 18 -20.54 1.79 -10.70
N LEU A 19 -20.27 0.55 -10.26
CA LEU A 19 -18.94 0.08 -9.85
C LEU A 19 -18.02 -0.33 -11.01
N LEU A 20 -18.57 -0.57 -12.21
CA LEU A 20 -17.83 -0.98 -13.41
C LEU A 20 -17.75 0.13 -14.49
N ALA A 21 -18.38 1.29 -14.28
CA ALA A 21 -18.18 2.43 -15.15
C ALA A 21 -16.73 2.95 -14.97
N PRO A 22 -15.94 3.11 -16.05
CA PRO A 22 -14.68 3.82 -15.95
C PRO A 22 -15.00 5.23 -15.45
N GLN A 23 -14.59 5.53 -14.21
CA GLN A 23 -14.63 6.87 -13.66
C GLN A 23 -13.62 7.70 -14.46
N THR A 24 -14.04 8.23 -15.60
CA THR A 24 -13.31 9.30 -16.28
C THR A 24 -13.52 10.58 -15.47
N LEU A 25 -12.92 10.64 -14.28
CA LEU A 25 -12.60 11.89 -13.59
C LEU A 25 -11.38 12.48 -14.28
N ALA A 26 -11.55 12.85 -15.55
CA ALA A 26 -10.73 13.89 -16.13
C ALA A 26 -11.36 15.23 -15.72
N GLN A 27 -10.50 16.19 -15.39
CA GLN A 27 -10.83 17.63 -15.38
C GLN A 27 -11.30 18.24 -14.03
N SER A 28 -10.53 18.01 -12.96
CA SER A 28 -10.41 19.01 -11.87
C SER A 28 -8.95 19.31 -11.50
N ASP A 29 -8.05 18.31 -11.62
CA ASP A 29 -6.60 18.48 -11.42
C ASP A 29 -5.95 19.44 -12.42
N ASP A 30 -6.42 19.46 -13.68
CA ASP A 30 -5.86 20.34 -14.72
C ASP A 30 -6.04 21.83 -14.39
N LEU A 31 -7.18 22.23 -13.81
CA LEU A 31 -7.46 23.64 -13.52
C LEU A 31 -6.63 24.13 -12.33
N GLN A 32 -6.45 23.28 -11.30
CA GLN A 32 -5.59 23.59 -10.16
C GLN A 32 -4.12 23.56 -10.54
N ALA A 33 -3.68 22.64 -11.42
CA ALA A 33 -2.34 22.62 -11.98
C ALA A 33 -2.02 23.86 -12.82
N ILE A 34 -3.01 24.37 -13.57
CA ILE A 34 -2.90 25.63 -14.31
C ILE A 34 -2.80 26.83 -13.35
N ILE A 35 -3.55 26.83 -12.24
CA ILE A 35 -3.52 27.92 -11.25
C ILE A 35 -2.23 27.90 -10.41
N SER A 36 -1.71 26.74 -10.02
CA SER A 36 -0.43 26.63 -9.30
C SER A 36 0.78 26.93 -10.21
N ALA A 37 0.68 26.63 -11.51
CA ALA A 37 1.66 27.06 -12.51
C ALA A 37 1.73 28.58 -12.71
N ILE A 38 0.75 29.35 -12.21
CA ILE A 38 0.78 30.82 -12.23
C ILE A 38 1.57 31.40 -11.04
N GLU A 39 1.75 30.65 -9.94
CA GLU A 39 2.48 31.11 -8.74
C GLU A 39 4.00 30.78 -8.78
N ASP A 40 4.43 29.78 -9.55
CA ASP A 40 5.85 29.47 -9.80
C ASP A 40 6.23 29.84 -11.24
N PRO A 41 7.13 30.80 -11.48
CA PRO A 41 7.51 31.23 -12.84
C PRO A 41 8.12 30.11 -13.71
N TYR A 42 8.47 28.95 -13.15
CA TYR A 42 9.03 27.81 -13.90
C TYR A 42 8.51 26.44 -13.40
N PRO A 43 7.26 26.07 -13.72
CA PRO A 43 6.64 24.83 -13.20
C PRO A 43 7.37 23.55 -13.61
N LEU A 44 8.16 23.58 -14.69
CA LEU A 44 8.97 22.45 -15.19
C LEU A 44 10.43 22.45 -14.73
N ARG A 45 10.86 23.43 -13.91
CA ARG A 45 12.25 23.49 -13.43
C ARG A 45 12.59 22.23 -12.62
N SER A 46 13.63 21.50 -13.00
CA SER A 46 14.08 20.32 -12.25
C SER A 46 14.71 20.70 -10.90
N ALA A 47 14.98 19.70 -10.07
CA ALA A 47 15.84 19.85 -8.90
C ALA A 47 17.25 20.28 -9.33
N ASP A 48 17.86 21.16 -8.55
CA ASP A 48 19.26 21.52 -8.77
C ASP A 48 20.17 20.48 -8.10
N ARG A 49 21.05 19.90 -8.91
CA ARG A 49 21.82 18.68 -8.62
C ARG A 49 23.19 18.70 -9.29
N SER A 50 23.67 19.91 -9.58
CA SER A 50 24.94 20.18 -10.24
C SER A 50 26.14 19.95 -9.32
N SER A 51 25.97 20.19 -8.02
CA SER A 51 26.97 20.00 -6.96
C SER A 51 26.39 19.34 -5.70
N PRO A 52 27.24 18.88 -4.76
CA PRO A 52 26.81 18.51 -3.42
C PRO A 52 26.06 19.64 -2.70
N ARG A 53 26.52 20.89 -2.83
CA ARG A 53 25.89 22.08 -2.24
C ARG A 53 24.45 22.24 -2.72
N ASP A 54 24.22 22.20 -4.03
CA ASP A 54 22.89 22.43 -4.61
C ASP A 54 21.93 21.28 -4.40
N SER A 55 22.43 20.04 -4.38
CA SER A 55 21.63 18.85 -4.07
C SER A 55 21.10 18.90 -2.64
N LEU A 56 21.97 19.20 -1.67
CA LEU A 56 21.60 19.34 -0.26
C LEU A 56 20.65 20.53 -0.06
N ARG A 57 20.95 21.68 -0.68
CA ARG A 57 20.12 22.88 -0.61
C ARG A 57 18.71 22.61 -1.15
N THR A 58 18.62 21.99 -2.33
CA THR A 58 17.34 21.63 -2.96
C THR A 58 16.55 20.68 -2.08
N PHE A 59 17.18 19.63 -1.55
CA PHE A 59 16.52 18.68 -0.66
C PHE A 59 15.95 19.37 0.59
N LEU A 60 16.75 20.14 1.31
CA LEU A 60 16.33 20.81 2.55
C LEU A 60 15.20 21.82 2.31
N ARG A 61 15.34 22.65 1.26
CA ARG A 61 14.33 23.64 0.91
C ARG A 61 13.02 22.96 0.53
N ASP A 62 13.06 22.04 -0.42
CA ASP A 62 11.86 21.48 -1.02
C ASP A 62 11.14 20.53 -0.04
N THR A 63 11.87 19.75 0.78
CA THR A 63 11.22 18.98 1.86
C THR A 63 10.57 19.86 2.94
N SER A 64 11.19 21.00 3.30
CA SER A 64 10.59 21.93 4.26
C SER A 64 9.34 22.58 3.67
N THR A 65 9.39 23.04 2.42
CA THR A 65 8.22 23.59 1.71
C THR A 65 7.09 22.58 1.63
N ALA A 66 7.40 21.32 1.27
CA ALA A 66 6.41 20.24 1.21
C ALA A 66 5.80 19.97 2.60
N ALA A 67 6.63 19.90 3.65
CA ALA A 67 6.16 19.69 5.02
C ALA A 67 5.25 20.82 5.50
N ASP A 68 5.61 22.08 5.24
CA ASP A 68 4.82 23.24 5.63
C ASP A 68 3.50 23.31 4.85
N ALA A 69 3.52 23.02 3.55
CA ALA A 69 2.31 22.92 2.72
C ALA A 69 1.39 21.80 3.22
N TRP A 70 1.96 20.63 3.54
CA TRP A 70 1.23 19.47 4.04
C TRP A 70 0.56 19.76 5.39
N ARG A 71 1.29 20.34 6.34
CA ARG A 71 0.78 20.77 7.66
C ARG A 71 -0.28 21.84 7.58
N SER A 72 -0.11 22.78 6.65
CA SER A 72 -1.07 23.87 6.43
C SER A 72 -2.34 23.40 5.70
N GLY A 73 -2.44 22.12 5.35
CA GLY A 73 -3.61 21.58 4.65
C GLY A 73 -3.75 22.10 3.22
N LYS A 74 -2.65 22.51 2.58
CA LYS A 74 -2.67 22.95 1.18
C LYS A 74 -3.08 21.81 0.23
N PRO A 75 -3.53 22.14 -0.99
CA PRO A 75 -3.77 21.17 -2.06
C PRO A 75 -2.57 20.25 -2.30
N SER A 76 -2.82 19.04 -2.82
CA SER A 76 -1.76 18.06 -3.09
C SER A 76 -0.70 18.60 -4.03
N ALA A 77 -1.06 19.36 -5.06
CA ALA A 77 -0.10 19.95 -6.00
C ALA A 77 1.02 20.78 -5.31
N ASP A 78 0.69 21.51 -4.25
CA ASP A 78 1.64 22.33 -3.49
C ASP A 78 2.58 21.50 -2.61
N VAL A 79 2.20 20.26 -2.31
CA VAL A 79 3.02 19.28 -1.57
C VAL A 79 3.83 18.43 -2.53
N ASP A 80 3.18 17.89 -3.57
CA ASP A 80 3.73 16.93 -4.50
C ASP A 80 4.85 17.53 -5.31
N ARG A 81 4.72 18.79 -5.76
CA ARG A 81 5.75 19.42 -6.58
C ARG A 81 7.10 19.55 -5.87
N PRO A 82 7.19 20.17 -4.68
CA PRO A 82 8.45 20.21 -3.94
C PRO A 82 8.90 18.81 -3.50
N LEU A 83 7.98 17.91 -3.12
CA LEU A 83 8.35 16.55 -2.76
C LEU A 83 9.01 15.78 -3.92
N LEU A 84 8.50 15.91 -5.15
CA LEU A 84 9.10 15.31 -6.34
C LEU A 84 10.49 15.87 -6.63
N ARG A 85 10.70 17.18 -6.48
CA ARG A 85 12.02 17.80 -6.64
C ARG A 85 13.01 17.33 -5.57
N ALA A 86 12.58 17.19 -4.32
CA ALA A 86 13.41 16.62 -3.28
C ALA A 86 13.70 15.12 -3.53
N ALA A 87 12.77 14.37 -4.11
CA ALA A 87 13.02 12.98 -4.51
C ALA A 87 14.09 12.88 -5.61
N GLU A 88 14.16 13.84 -6.54
CA GLU A 88 15.19 13.86 -7.60
C GLU A 88 16.62 13.97 -7.04
N THR A 89 16.82 14.48 -5.82
CA THR A 89 18.14 14.60 -5.18
C THR A 89 18.63 13.30 -4.52
N ILE A 90 17.86 12.21 -4.63
CA ILE A 90 18.14 10.95 -3.94
C ILE A 90 18.22 9.79 -4.95
N ASP A 91 19.22 8.93 -4.81
CA ASP A 91 19.24 7.62 -5.46
C ASP A 91 18.56 6.59 -4.56
N PHE A 92 17.26 6.38 -4.77
CA PHE A 92 16.48 5.36 -4.05
C PHE A 92 16.81 3.92 -4.51
N GLY A 93 17.53 3.75 -5.62
CA GLY A 93 17.74 2.44 -6.24
C GLY A 93 16.45 1.75 -6.69
N GLU A 94 16.48 0.42 -6.66
CA GLU A 94 15.32 -0.42 -7.00
C GLU A 94 14.38 -0.54 -5.80
N VAL A 95 13.42 0.38 -5.72
CA VAL A 95 12.30 0.28 -4.77
C VAL A 95 11.20 -0.57 -5.38
N ARG A 96 10.73 -1.60 -4.66
CA ARG A 96 9.63 -2.47 -5.11
C ARG A 96 8.38 -1.66 -5.43
N ALA A 97 7.71 -2.00 -6.53
CA ALA A 97 6.60 -1.21 -7.09
C ALA A 97 5.39 -1.04 -6.15
N ARG A 98 5.05 -2.06 -5.35
CA ARG A 98 3.81 -2.11 -4.55
C ARG A 98 3.73 -1.01 -3.49
N ASP A 99 4.86 -0.61 -2.90
CA ASP A 99 4.93 0.36 -1.80
C ASP A 99 5.83 1.57 -2.12
N ARG A 100 6.13 1.78 -3.41
CA ARG A 100 7.22 2.66 -3.83
C ARG A 100 7.05 4.11 -3.35
N LEU A 101 5.86 4.68 -3.51
CA LEU A 101 5.62 6.09 -3.16
C LEU A 101 5.75 6.29 -1.65
N THR A 102 5.06 5.47 -0.86
CA THR A 102 5.13 5.52 0.61
C THR A 102 6.55 5.32 1.14
N ALA A 103 7.27 4.33 0.61
CA ALA A 103 8.65 4.06 1.01
C ALA A 103 9.57 5.25 0.70
N ILE A 104 9.46 5.84 -0.49
CA ILE A 104 10.20 7.04 -0.89
C ILE A 104 9.90 8.20 0.06
N THR A 105 8.64 8.47 0.35
CA THR A 105 8.26 9.56 1.25
C THR A 105 8.83 9.35 2.65
N ILE A 106 8.75 8.13 3.18
CA ILE A 106 9.31 7.79 4.48
C ILE A 106 10.83 7.99 4.51
N ASP A 107 11.55 7.50 3.50
CA ASP A 107 13.01 7.64 3.44
C ASP A 107 13.42 9.11 3.37
N MET A 108 12.68 9.93 2.62
CA MET A 108 12.88 11.37 2.58
C MET A 108 12.60 12.05 3.92
N VAL A 109 11.49 11.68 4.59
CA VAL A 109 11.13 12.24 5.91
C VAL A 109 12.18 11.85 6.96
N LEU A 110 12.69 10.61 6.94
CA LEU A 110 13.77 10.15 7.81
C LEU A 110 15.07 10.93 7.54
N LEU A 111 15.45 11.11 6.28
CA LEU A 111 16.62 11.91 5.92
C LEU A 111 16.46 13.36 6.39
N LYS A 112 15.29 13.97 6.19
CA LYS A 112 14.99 15.32 6.68
C LYS A 112 15.11 15.42 8.20
N GLU A 113 14.54 14.47 8.93
CA GLU A 113 14.63 14.40 10.39
C GLU A 113 16.07 14.28 10.89
N ILE A 114 16.92 13.49 10.21
CA ILE A 114 18.34 13.40 10.57
C ILE A 114 19.03 14.74 10.30
N LEU A 115 18.85 15.31 9.10
CA LEU A 115 19.47 16.58 8.69
C LEU A 115 19.00 17.78 9.52
N ASP A 116 17.83 17.72 10.14
CA ASP A 116 17.29 18.73 11.05
C ASP A 116 17.91 18.68 12.45
N ARG A 117 18.66 17.62 12.77
CA ARG A 117 19.32 17.42 14.08
C ARG A 117 20.84 17.45 14.01
N VAL A 118 21.43 16.91 12.95
CA VAL A 118 22.89 16.92 12.78
C VAL A 118 23.38 18.32 12.40
N GLU A 119 24.59 18.66 12.85
CA GLU A 119 25.25 19.89 12.45
C GLU A 119 25.60 19.83 10.95
N LEU A 120 25.33 20.93 10.23
CA LEU A 120 25.67 21.07 8.82
C LEU A 120 26.69 22.19 8.69
N PRO A 121 27.73 22.05 7.84
CA PRO A 121 28.63 23.15 7.58
C PRO A 121 27.88 24.33 6.93
N PRO A 122 28.42 25.55 7.04
CA PRO A 122 27.98 26.68 6.21
C PRO A 122 27.93 26.27 4.74
N PHE A 123 26.92 26.75 4.00
CA PHE A 123 26.75 26.36 2.59
C PHE A 123 27.98 26.71 1.73
N GLU A 124 28.69 27.79 2.06
CA GLU A 124 29.91 28.20 1.33
C GLU A 124 31.08 27.23 1.52
N ASP A 125 31.06 26.39 2.55
CA ASP A 125 32.10 25.39 2.80
C ASP A 125 31.77 24.03 2.15
N ILE A 126 30.63 23.93 1.45
CA ILE A 126 30.19 22.72 0.74
C ILE A 126 30.59 22.87 -0.73
N PRO A 127 31.16 21.86 -1.40
CA PRO A 127 31.55 21.97 -2.80
C PRO A 127 30.42 22.46 -3.72
N ASP A 128 30.66 23.57 -4.43
CA ASP A 128 29.79 24.05 -5.52
C ASP A 128 30.22 23.57 -6.91
N ASP A 129 29.54 24.06 -7.94
CA ASP A 129 29.75 23.66 -9.33
C ASP A 129 31.18 23.94 -9.82
N GLU A 130 31.74 25.09 -9.42
CA GLU A 130 33.09 25.51 -9.83
C GLU A 130 34.12 24.62 -9.13
N GLU A 131 34.02 24.47 -7.80
CA GLU A 131 34.92 23.62 -7.02
C GLU A 131 34.86 22.15 -7.46
N VAL A 132 33.67 21.65 -7.78
CA VAL A 132 33.48 20.29 -8.32
C VAL A 132 34.22 20.11 -9.64
N ALA A 133 34.13 21.10 -10.55
CA ALA A 133 34.78 21.04 -11.85
C ALA A 133 36.31 21.16 -11.73
N GLU A 134 36.81 22.07 -10.90
CA GLU A 134 38.24 22.33 -10.71
C GLU A 134 38.96 21.19 -9.99
N GLN A 135 38.35 20.65 -8.94
CA GLN A 135 38.96 19.63 -8.08
C GLN A 135 38.58 18.19 -8.47
N GLY A 136 37.67 18.02 -9.45
CA GLY A 136 37.21 16.71 -9.90
C GLY A 136 36.43 15.94 -8.84
N ILE A 137 35.65 16.65 -8.01
CA ILE A 137 34.90 16.05 -6.91
C ILE A 137 33.82 15.13 -7.48
N VAL A 138 33.83 13.87 -7.08
CA VAL A 138 32.80 12.88 -7.45
C VAL A 138 31.97 12.42 -6.27
N ARG A 139 32.39 12.78 -5.05
CA ARG A 139 31.79 12.34 -3.79
C ARG A 139 32.09 13.34 -2.70
N TRP A 140 31.09 13.63 -1.89
CA TRP A 140 31.21 14.45 -0.70
C TRP A 140 30.39 13.83 0.44
N THR A 141 30.94 13.86 1.65
CA THR A 141 30.30 13.34 2.84
C THR A 141 29.99 14.49 3.77
N ILE A 142 28.75 14.57 4.28
CA ILE A 142 28.38 15.57 5.27
C ILE A 142 29.28 15.39 6.51
N PRO A 143 30.01 16.42 6.97
CA PRO A 143 30.93 16.34 8.09
C PRO A 143 30.32 15.68 9.33
N ASN A 144 31.10 14.86 10.03
CA ASN A 144 30.68 14.11 11.23
C ASN A 144 29.50 13.15 11.03
N THR A 145 29.20 12.77 9.77
CA THR A 145 28.16 11.79 9.46
C THR A 145 28.67 10.74 8.47
N LYS A 146 27.81 9.75 8.18
CA LYS A 146 28.00 8.78 7.10
C LYS A 146 27.04 9.04 5.92
N ILE A 147 26.50 10.25 5.82
CA ILE A 147 25.56 10.66 4.78
C ILE A 147 26.38 11.21 3.62
N GLU A 148 26.23 10.59 2.46
CA GLU A 148 27.03 10.90 1.28
C GLU A 148 26.17 11.43 0.15
N ILE A 149 26.73 12.39 -0.59
CA ILE A 149 26.23 12.86 -1.88
C ILE A 149 27.31 12.54 -2.92
N ALA A 150 26.96 11.80 -3.97
CA ALA A 150 27.91 11.39 -4.99
C ALA A 150 27.37 11.61 -6.40
N ARG A 151 28.29 11.82 -7.34
CA ARG A 151 27.99 11.96 -8.76
C ARG A 151 27.63 10.59 -9.35
N ILE A 152 26.47 10.51 -9.99
CA ILE A 152 26.02 9.29 -10.66
C ILE A 152 26.78 9.10 -11.98
N SER A 153 27.27 7.88 -12.23
CA SER A 153 28.07 7.56 -13.42
C SER A 153 27.22 7.19 -14.65
N GLU A 154 26.04 6.61 -14.45
CA GLU A 154 25.27 5.96 -15.52
C GLU A 154 23.76 6.23 -15.44
N GLY A 155 23.05 5.98 -16.53
CA GLY A 155 21.59 6.11 -16.61
C GLY A 155 21.09 7.55 -16.78
N PRO A 156 19.77 7.79 -16.59
CA PRO A 156 19.15 9.09 -16.86
C PRO A 156 19.61 10.21 -15.92
N ASN A 157 20.20 9.86 -14.76
CA ASN A 157 20.75 10.80 -13.79
C ASN A 157 22.28 10.94 -13.90
N ALA A 158 22.92 10.37 -14.93
CA ALA A 158 24.37 10.46 -15.11
C ALA A 158 24.85 11.92 -15.05
N GLY A 159 25.93 12.14 -14.32
CA GLY A 159 26.54 13.45 -14.09
C GLY A 159 25.92 14.28 -12.97
N LYS A 160 24.78 13.88 -12.37
CA LYS A 160 24.11 14.58 -11.26
C LYS A 160 24.61 14.08 -9.90
N PHE A 161 24.60 14.97 -8.91
CA PHE A 161 24.92 14.64 -7.51
C PHE A 161 23.66 14.24 -6.75
N LEU A 162 23.66 13.05 -6.16
CA LEU A 162 22.51 12.53 -5.41
C LEU A 162 22.96 11.99 -4.05
N PHE A 163 22.07 12.05 -3.04
CA PHE A 163 22.23 11.23 -1.84
C PHE A 163 22.33 9.76 -2.24
N THR A 164 23.38 9.09 -1.77
CA THR A 164 23.74 7.77 -2.27
C THR A 164 22.72 6.71 -1.88
N ARG A 165 22.58 5.68 -2.72
CA ARG A 165 21.79 4.50 -2.39
C ARG A 165 22.19 3.85 -1.05
N ASP A 166 23.49 3.85 -0.73
CA ASP A 166 23.98 3.32 0.55
C ASP A 166 23.49 4.16 1.75
N THR A 167 23.42 5.48 1.60
CA THR A 167 22.82 6.38 2.60
C THR A 167 21.36 6.00 2.85
N ILE A 168 20.58 5.83 1.78
CA ILE A 168 19.15 5.50 1.89
C ILE A 168 18.93 4.11 2.46
N ALA A 169 19.71 3.11 2.02
CA ALA A 169 19.63 1.75 2.55
C ALA A 169 19.88 1.69 4.07
N LYS A 170 20.65 2.63 4.63
CA LYS A 170 20.99 2.72 6.06
C LYS A 170 20.19 3.79 6.82
N ILE A 171 19.26 4.49 6.16
CA ILE A 171 18.65 5.71 6.70
C ILE A 171 17.91 5.48 8.01
N ARG A 172 17.27 4.32 8.17
CA ARG A 172 16.58 3.91 9.40
C ARG A 172 17.54 3.75 10.58
N SER A 173 18.70 3.13 10.33
CA SER A 173 19.76 2.98 11.35
C SER A 173 20.35 4.34 11.72
N TYR A 174 20.53 5.24 10.74
CA TYR A 174 20.99 6.60 11.00
C TYR A 174 19.97 7.41 11.81
N TYR A 175 18.69 7.28 11.48
CA TYR A 175 17.62 7.91 12.24
C TYR A 175 17.57 7.38 13.67
N ALA A 176 17.70 6.08 13.90
CA ALA A 176 17.73 5.50 15.24
C ALA A 176 18.86 6.06 16.12
N LEU A 177 19.99 6.43 15.52
CA LEU A 177 21.12 7.07 16.21
C LEU A 177 20.92 8.57 16.43
N ALA A 178 20.21 9.25 15.52
CA ALA A 178 20.03 10.69 15.53
C ALA A 178 18.76 11.17 16.22
N LYS A 179 17.72 10.34 16.36
CA LYS A 179 16.36 10.73 16.78
C LYS A 179 16.28 11.49 18.11
N ASP A 180 17.21 11.21 19.03
CA ASP A 180 17.27 11.78 20.39
C ASP A 180 18.14 13.04 20.47
N LEU A 181 18.81 13.44 19.37
CA LEU A 181 19.49 14.72 19.28
C LEU A 181 18.46 15.87 19.23
N PRO A 182 18.77 17.03 19.82
CA PRO A 182 17.88 18.18 19.77
C PRO A 182 17.74 18.70 18.32
N TYR A 183 16.55 19.17 18.00
CA TYR A 183 16.30 19.83 16.72
C TYR A 183 17.03 21.18 16.65
N LYS A 184 17.52 21.53 15.46
CA LYS A 184 18.08 22.85 15.17
C LYS A 184 16.97 23.92 15.08
N LYS A 185 17.36 25.19 15.22
CA LYS A 185 16.44 26.31 15.02
C LYS A 185 15.93 26.33 13.57
N GLY A 186 14.61 26.43 13.40
CA GLY A 186 13.96 26.42 12.08
C GLY A 186 13.76 25.03 11.48
N ALA A 187 14.02 23.96 12.23
CA ALA A 187 13.76 22.59 11.81
C ALA A 187 12.27 22.23 11.78
N SER A 188 11.93 21.21 11.00
CA SER A 188 10.60 20.62 10.92
C SER A 188 10.43 19.60 12.06
N VAL A 189 10.00 20.06 13.24
CA VAL A 189 9.92 19.22 14.45
C VAL A 189 8.87 18.12 14.29
N GLY A 190 9.24 16.88 14.61
CA GLY A 190 8.34 15.74 14.75
C GLY A 190 7.75 15.19 13.45
N LEU A 191 8.29 15.56 12.28
CA LEU A 191 7.71 15.27 10.97
C LEU A 191 7.49 13.77 10.73
N TYR A 192 8.44 12.92 11.15
CA TYR A 192 8.30 11.47 10.96
C TYR A 192 7.15 10.86 11.76
N ASN A 193 7.05 11.19 13.05
CA ASN A 193 5.97 10.68 13.88
C ASN A 193 4.61 11.23 13.43
N GLU A 194 4.57 12.49 13.03
CA GLU A 194 3.36 13.12 12.47
C GLU A 194 2.90 12.38 11.20
N TYR A 195 3.82 12.15 10.26
CA TYR A 195 3.53 11.40 9.03
C TYR A 195 3.03 9.98 9.31
N LEU A 196 3.70 9.23 10.19
CA LEU A 196 3.26 7.87 10.55
C LEU A 196 1.88 7.81 11.20
N SER A 197 1.47 8.85 11.92
CA SER A 197 0.15 8.92 12.56
C SER A 197 -0.98 9.35 11.62
N THR A 198 -0.65 9.68 10.37
CA THR A 198 -1.59 10.20 9.38
C THR A 198 -2.54 9.09 8.92
N PRO A 199 -3.85 9.36 8.85
CA PRO A 199 -4.79 8.40 8.29
C PRO A 199 -4.57 8.21 6.78
N GLY A 200 -5.14 7.14 6.24
CA GLY A 200 -5.24 6.97 4.80
C GLY A 200 -6.17 8.02 4.16
N PRO A 201 -6.14 8.17 2.82
CA PRO A 201 -6.84 9.23 2.08
C PRO A 201 -8.37 9.23 2.23
N TRP A 202 -9.01 8.12 2.64
CA TRP A 202 -10.46 8.08 2.90
C TRP A 202 -10.86 8.88 4.14
N ILE A 203 -9.92 9.18 5.04
CA ILE A 203 -10.15 9.94 6.25
C ILE A 203 -9.38 11.28 6.16
N PRO A 204 -9.99 12.42 6.53
CA PRO A 204 -9.30 13.70 6.53
C PRO A 204 -8.01 13.68 7.36
N ARG A 205 -6.93 14.28 6.86
CA ARG A 205 -5.62 14.30 7.53
C ARG A 205 -5.65 14.83 8.97
N ASN A 206 -6.54 15.77 9.26
CA ASN A 206 -6.72 16.37 10.59
C ASN A 206 -7.64 15.57 11.54
N PHE A 207 -8.05 14.37 11.14
CA PHE A 207 -8.86 13.50 12.00
C PHE A 207 -8.15 13.16 13.33
N PRO A 208 -6.85 12.77 13.35
CA PRO A 208 -6.16 12.45 14.59
C PRO A 208 -6.11 13.63 15.57
N ASP A 209 -6.15 14.87 15.10
CA ASP A 209 -6.13 16.08 15.95
C ASP A 209 -7.39 16.23 16.82
N ARG A 210 -8.46 15.52 16.47
CA ARG A 210 -9.71 15.48 17.25
C ARG A 210 -9.69 14.40 18.33
N LEU A 211 -8.66 13.55 18.35
CA LEU A 211 -8.50 12.48 19.31
C LEU A 211 -7.69 12.95 20.53
N PRO A 212 -7.85 12.29 21.69
CA PRO A 212 -6.98 12.53 22.84
C PRO A 212 -5.50 12.29 22.52
N ASP A 213 -4.59 12.98 23.22
CA ASP A 213 -3.15 12.90 22.96
C ASP A 213 -2.59 11.47 23.00
N TRP A 214 -3.07 10.63 23.91
CA TRP A 214 -2.64 9.24 24.01
C TRP A 214 -2.91 8.46 22.72
N ALA A 215 -3.96 8.82 21.97
CA ALA A 215 -4.36 8.12 20.75
C ALA A 215 -3.41 8.41 19.58
N ARG A 216 -2.72 9.57 19.62
CA ARG A 216 -1.71 9.98 18.64
C ARG A 216 -0.30 9.44 18.94
N THR A 217 -0.10 8.85 20.13
CA THR A 217 1.22 8.29 20.49
C THR A 217 1.62 7.16 19.55
N ILE A 218 2.86 7.19 19.07
CA ILE A 218 3.38 6.17 18.17
C ILE A 218 3.80 4.94 18.98
N VAL A 219 3.15 3.82 18.72
CA VAL A 219 3.42 2.50 19.30
C VAL A 219 3.76 1.56 18.16
N LEU A 220 4.92 0.91 18.19
CA LEU A 220 5.36 -0.04 17.14
C LEU A 220 5.26 0.54 15.71
N GLY A 221 5.62 1.82 15.54
CA GLY A 221 5.67 2.48 14.23
C GLY A 221 4.33 2.95 13.66
N GLN A 222 3.25 2.93 14.45
CA GLN A 222 1.93 3.44 14.07
C GLN A 222 1.28 4.16 15.26
N GLY A 223 0.36 5.08 15.02
CA GLY A 223 -0.43 5.73 16.07
C GLY A 223 -1.31 4.72 16.85
N ALA A 224 -1.46 4.92 18.15
CA ALA A 224 -2.29 4.07 19.00
C ALA A 224 -3.74 3.95 18.48
N TRP A 225 -4.29 5.02 17.89
CA TRP A 225 -5.61 5.01 17.26
C TRP A 225 -5.69 4.06 16.04
N GLN A 226 -4.61 3.94 15.26
CA GLN A 226 -4.54 3.06 14.09
C GLN A 226 -4.58 1.61 14.51
N TRP A 227 -3.88 1.26 15.60
CA TRP A 227 -3.96 -0.08 16.19
C TRP A 227 -5.37 -0.41 16.68
N ILE A 228 -6.01 0.52 17.39
CA ILE A 228 -7.39 0.33 17.86
C ILE A 228 -8.35 0.13 16.67
N ALA A 229 -8.21 0.94 15.62
CA ALA A 229 -9.00 0.81 14.41
C ALA A 229 -8.77 -0.53 13.71
N LEU A 230 -7.52 -0.97 13.58
CA LEU A 230 -7.15 -2.24 12.98
C LEU A 230 -7.72 -3.43 13.74
N PHE A 231 -7.52 -3.49 15.06
CA PHE A 231 -8.03 -4.59 15.87
C PHE A 231 -9.56 -4.63 15.88
N SER A 232 -10.21 -3.47 15.89
CA SER A 232 -11.66 -3.37 15.79
C SER A 232 -12.17 -3.89 14.43
N LEU A 233 -11.51 -3.50 13.34
CA LEU A 233 -11.83 -3.95 11.98
C LEU A 233 -11.67 -5.47 11.84
N ILE A 234 -10.58 -6.04 12.35
CA ILE A 234 -10.33 -7.48 12.34
C ILE A 234 -11.40 -8.20 13.17
N LEU A 235 -11.72 -7.71 14.37
CA LEU A 235 -12.72 -8.32 15.24
C LEU A 235 -14.10 -8.35 14.59
N VAL A 236 -14.56 -7.22 14.05
CA VAL A 236 -15.85 -7.12 13.36
C VAL A 236 -15.88 -8.05 12.14
N SER A 237 -14.80 -8.08 11.36
CA SER A 237 -14.67 -8.97 10.20
C SER A 237 -14.74 -10.44 10.60
N ALA A 238 -14.04 -10.84 11.66
CA ALA A 238 -14.05 -12.21 12.17
C ALA A 238 -15.44 -12.65 12.67
N VAL A 239 -16.15 -11.76 13.38
CA VAL A 239 -17.53 -12.01 13.83
C VAL A 239 -18.46 -12.17 12.62
N PHE A 240 -18.33 -11.30 11.62
CA PHE A 240 -19.16 -11.36 10.41
C PHE A 240 -18.89 -12.62 9.58
N VAL A 241 -17.63 -12.97 9.33
CA VAL A 241 -17.26 -14.23 8.64
C VAL A 241 -17.80 -15.44 9.40
N SER A 242 -17.64 -15.46 10.73
CA SER A 242 -18.13 -16.54 11.58
C SER A 242 -19.65 -16.67 11.51
N PHE A 243 -20.36 -15.54 11.48
CA PHE A 243 -21.81 -15.52 11.31
C PHE A 243 -22.23 -16.08 9.95
N VAL A 244 -21.64 -15.59 8.85
CA VAL A 244 -21.94 -16.04 7.49
C VAL A 244 -21.64 -17.53 7.33
N TYR A 245 -20.51 -18.00 7.84
CA TYR A 245 -20.15 -19.42 7.82
C TYR A 245 -21.17 -20.28 8.58
N ARG A 246 -21.58 -19.87 9.78
CA ARG A 246 -22.59 -20.60 10.56
C ARG A 246 -23.94 -20.66 9.86
N GLN A 247 -24.38 -19.57 9.22
CA GLN A 247 -25.63 -19.58 8.45
C GLN A 247 -25.50 -20.44 7.18
N GLY A 248 -24.38 -20.34 6.47
CA GLY A 248 -24.09 -21.13 5.28
C GLY A 248 -24.06 -22.64 5.57
N ALA A 249 -23.39 -23.05 6.65
CA ALA A 249 -23.33 -24.44 7.09
C ALA A 249 -24.72 -24.99 7.47
N ARG A 250 -25.53 -24.21 8.21
CA ARG A 250 -26.91 -24.58 8.54
C ARG A 250 -27.80 -24.72 7.30
N TRP A 251 -27.62 -23.84 6.32
CA TRP A 251 -28.36 -23.92 5.06
C TRP A 251 -27.97 -25.16 4.25
N ASP A 252 -26.67 -25.45 4.17
CA ASP A 252 -26.15 -26.66 3.53
C ASP A 252 -26.70 -27.92 4.19
N GLU A 253 -26.65 -28.01 5.52
CA GLU A 253 -27.16 -29.16 6.28
C GLU A 253 -28.65 -29.42 5.99
N LYS A 254 -29.46 -28.36 5.93
CA LYS A 254 -30.90 -28.46 5.64
C LYS A 254 -31.20 -28.96 4.23
N HIS A 255 -30.39 -28.60 3.23
CA HIS A 255 -30.67 -28.90 1.81
C HIS A 255 -29.89 -30.11 1.28
N ARG A 256 -28.90 -30.61 2.04
CA ARG A 256 -28.00 -31.70 1.64
C ARG A 256 -28.72 -32.97 1.18
N THR A 257 -29.83 -33.32 1.83
CA THR A 257 -30.59 -34.55 1.54
C THR A 257 -31.69 -34.38 0.49
N THR A 258 -32.16 -33.14 0.27
CA THR A 258 -33.33 -32.90 -0.60
C THR A 258 -32.92 -32.36 -1.98
N ARG A 259 -31.88 -31.51 -2.03
CA ARG A 259 -31.39 -30.87 -3.26
C ARG A 259 -29.87 -30.60 -3.16
N PRO A 260 -29.01 -31.60 -3.42
CA PRO A 260 -27.56 -31.47 -3.29
C PRO A 260 -26.97 -30.29 -4.08
N PHE A 261 -27.54 -29.98 -5.24
CA PHE A 261 -27.15 -28.86 -6.10
C PHE A 261 -27.40 -27.46 -5.51
N LEU A 262 -28.21 -27.34 -4.45
CA LEU A 262 -28.48 -26.09 -3.75
C LEU A 262 -27.61 -25.93 -2.49
N SER A 263 -26.71 -26.85 -2.16
CA SER A 263 -25.82 -26.71 -0.99
C SER A 263 -24.57 -25.87 -1.31
N PHE A 264 -24.74 -24.56 -1.46
CA PHE A 264 -23.67 -23.59 -1.78
C PHE A 264 -23.34 -22.61 -0.64
N GLY A 265 -23.86 -22.84 0.57
CA GLY A 265 -23.71 -21.94 1.71
C GLY A 265 -22.28 -21.86 2.22
N VAL A 266 -21.59 -23.01 2.33
CA VAL A 266 -20.17 -23.03 2.72
C VAL A 266 -19.27 -22.41 1.64
N PRO A 267 -19.40 -22.74 0.34
CA PRO A 267 -18.69 -22.03 -0.73
C PRO A 267 -18.89 -20.51 -0.71
N LEU A 268 -20.14 -20.05 -0.54
CA LEU A 268 -20.44 -18.63 -0.48
C LEU A 268 -19.78 -17.97 0.74
N ALA A 269 -19.79 -18.65 1.89
CA ALA A 269 -19.11 -18.16 3.09
C ALA A 269 -17.58 -18.05 2.91
N LEU A 270 -16.96 -19.02 2.22
CA LEU A 270 -15.53 -18.96 1.90
C LEU A 270 -15.22 -17.79 0.95
N LEU A 271 -16.06 -17.59 -0.07
CA LEU A 271 -15.93 -16.44 -0.98
C LEU A 271 -16.09 -15.11 -0.21
N CYS A 272 -17.07 -15.03 0.69
CA CYS A 272 -17.22 -13.87 1.57
C CYS A 272 -15.97 -13.64 2.43
N ALA A 273 -15.37 -14.69 3.01
CA ALA A 273 -14.16 -14.57 3.82
C ALA A 273 -12.97 -14.01 3.00
N VAL A 274 -12.78 -14.48 1.77
CA VAL A 274 -11.76 -13.96 0.84
C VAL A 274 -12.03 -12.48 0.52
N ALA A 275 -13.28 -12.12 0.20
CA ALA A 275 -13.65 -10.75 -0.10
C ALA A 275 -13.46 -9.81 1.11
N ILE A 276 -13.75 -10.28 2.32
CA ILE A 276 -13.54 -9.52 3.55
C ILE A 276 -12.05 -9.35 3.84
N ALA A 277 -11.22 -10.38 3.65
CA ALA A 277 -9.77 -10.26 3.82
C ALA A 277 -9.18 -9.19 2.89
N TYR A 278 -9.63 -9.15 1.63
CA TYR A 278 -9.26 -8.11 0.68
C TYR A 278 -9.77 -6.72 1.11
N PHE A 279 -11.02 -6.63 1.58
CA PHE A 279 -11.58 -5.38 2.09
C PHE A 279 -10.82 -4.84 3.32
N VAL A 280 -10.40 -5.73 4.23
CA VAL A 280 -9.58 -5.35 5.39
C VAL A 280 -8.24 -4.77 4.95
N GLU A 281 -7.58 -5.37 3.95
CA GLU A 281 -6.33 -4.85 3.38
C GLU A 281 -6.53 -3.45 2.77
N ILE A 282 -7.61 -3.24 2.00
CA ILE A 282 -7.95 -1.91 1.46
C ILE A 282 -8.17 -0.91 2.60
N CYS A 283 -9.01 -1.22 3.59
CA CYS A 283 -9.29 -0.30 4.69
C CYS A 283 -8.03 0.02 5.52
N ALA A 284 -7.12 -0.93 5.64
CA ALA A 284 -5.87 -0.72 6.37
C ALA A 284 -4.96 0.30 5.67
N ILE A 285 -4.93 0.32 4.35
CA ILE A 285 -4.17 1.29 3.56
C ILE A 285 -4.94 2.61 3.44
N GLU A 286 -6.17 2.53 2.96
CA GLU A 286 -6.92 3.70 2.47
C GLU A 286 -7.63 4.46 3.58
N ALA A 287 -8.00 3.82 4.69
CA ALA A 287 -8.64 4.48 5.83
C ALA A 287 -7.68 4.62 7.02
N ILE A 288 -7.09 3.51 7.47
CA ILE A 288 -6.25 3.50 8.67
C ILE A 288 -4.88 4.15 8.40
N GLY A 289 -4.33 3.97 7.19
CA GLY A 289 -3.00 4.50 6.84
C GLY A 289 -1.86 3.69 7.46
N LEU A 290 -1.93 2.35 7.42
CA LEU A 290 -0.82 1.51 7.89
C LEU A 290 0.38 1.60 6.95
N TYR A 291 1.57 1.65 7.55
CA TYR A 291 2.83 1.72 6.84
C TYR A 291 3.79 0.59 7.24
N GLU A 292 4.79 0.37 6.39
CA GLU A 292 5.97 -0.45 6.67
C GLU A 292 5.66 -1.88 7.15
N PHE A 293 6.32 -2.32 8.23
CA PHE A 293 6.25 -3.65 8.81
C PHE A 293 4.81 -4.05 9.19
N SER A 294 4.03 -3.10 9.71
CA SER A 294 2.64 -3.34 10.12
C SER A 294 1.76 -3.66 8.93
N LEU A 295 1.92 -2.92 7.82
CA LEU A 295 1.23 -3.21 6.56
C LEU A 295 1.69 -4.55 5.96
N ALA A 296 3.01 -4.80 5.96
CA ALA A 296 3.56 -6.05 5.41
C ALA A 296 3.02 -7.31 6.12
N ILE A 297 2.97 -7.31 7.45
CA ILE A 297 2.38 -8.41 8.21
C ILE A 297 0.90 -8.60 7.84
N LEU A 298 0.14 -7.50 7.81
CA LEU A 298 -1.29 -7.58 7.51
C LEU A 298 -1.54 -8.11 6.10
N SER A 299 -0.82 -7.60 5.10
CA SER A 299 -0.89 -8.08 3.72
C SER A 299 -0.50 -9.55 3.61
N TYR A 300 0.50 -10.01 4.36
CA TYR A 300 0.86 -11.43 4.39
C TYR A 300 -0.26 -12.29 4.99
N ILE A 301 -0.85 -11.87 6.11
CA ILE A 301 -1.99 -12.57 6.72
C ILE A 301 -3.18 -12.59 5.76
N ALA A 302 -3.49 -11.46 5.12
CA ALA A 302 -4.56 -11.34 4.14
C ALA A 302 -4.32 -12.28 2.95
N LEU A 303 -3.10 -12.32 2.42
CA LEU A 303 -2.71 -13.24 1.35
C LEU A 303 -2.91 -14.70 1.74
N VAL A 304 -2.48 -15.10 2.94
CA VAL A 304 -2.67 -16.48 3.44
C VAL A 304 -4.16 -16.83 3.53
N VAL A 305 -4.99 -15.92 4.04
CA VAL A 305 -6.45 -16.11 4.12
C VAL A 305 -7.09 -16.19 2.73
N GLN A 306 -6.66 -15.33 1.80
CA GLN A 306 -7.18 -15.31 0.43
C GLN A 306 -6.82 -16.61 -0.31
N VAL A 307 -5.54 -17.00 -0.32
CA VAL A 307 -5.06 -18.21 -0.99
C VAL A 307 -5.65 -19.47 -0.34
N GLY A 308 -5.63 -19.56 0.98
CA GLY A 308 -6.22 -20.68 1.71
C GLY A 308 -7.73 -20.78 1.51
N GLY A 309 -8.43 -19.65 1.56
CA GLY A 309 -9.87 -19.56 1.31
C GLY A 309 -10.25 -20.00 -0.11
N LEU A 310 -9.51 -19.53 -1.12
CA LEU A 310 -9.69 -19.93 -2.52
C LEU A 310 -9.36 -21.41 -2.75
N ALA A 311 -8.28 -21.92 -2.14
CA ALA A 311 -7.93 -23.33 -2.20
C ALA A 311 -9.05 -24.22 -1.63
N CYS A 312 -9.57 -23.87 -0.45
CA CYS A 312 -10.72 -24.55 0.15
C CYS A 312 -11.97 -24.43 -0.73
N LEU A 313 -12.24 -23.25 -1.30
CA LEU A 313 -13.36 -23.03 -2.21
C LEU A 313 -13.31 -23.97 -3.41
N VAL A 314 -12.15 -24.07 -4.07
CA VAL A 314 -11.94 -24.93 -5.24
C VAL A 314 -12.22 -26.40 -4.88
N LEU A 315 -11.69 -26.88 -3.76
CA LEU A 315 -11.92 -28.26 -3.32
C LEU A 315 -13.38 -28.54 -2.99
N VAL A 316 -14.07 -27.63 -2.30
CA VAL A 316 -15.48 -27.79 -1.95
C VAL A 316 -16.34 -27.75 -3.22
N VAL A 317 -16.13 -26.79 -4.10
CA VAL A 317 -16.91 -26.66 -5.35
C VAL A 317 -16.68 -27.87 -6.26
N ALA A 318 -15.44 -28.33 -6.44
CA ALA A 318 -15.12 -29.50 -7.24
C ALA A 318 -15.79 -30.77 -6.70
N GLY A 319 -15.78 -30.98 -5.38
CA GLY A 319 -16.49 -32.09 -4.75
C GLY A 319 -17.99 -32.04 -4.98
N ARG A 320 -18.60 -30.85 -4.80
CA ARG A 320 -20.05 -30.64 -4.97
C ARG A 320 -20.50 -30.79 -6.42
N LEU A 321 -19.71 -30.31 -7.39
CA LEU A 321 -19.99 -30.53 -8.81
C LEU A 321 -19.93 -32.02 -9.15
N ALA A 322 -18.91 -32.74 -8.70
CA ALA A 322 -18.79 -34.17 -8.95
C ALA A 322 -19.98 -34.97 -8.39
N ASP A 323 -20.47 -34.64 -7.19
CA ASP A 323 -21.63 -35.30 -6.60
C ASP A 323 -22.95 -34.88 -7.24
N GLY A 324 -23.10 -33.62 -7.65
CA GLY A 324 -24.29 -33.11 -8.35
C GLY A 324 -24.49 -33.76 -9.73
N PHE A 325 -23.42 -33.92 -10.51
CA PHE A 325 -23.48 -34.62 -11.80
C PHE A 325 -23.77 -36.12 -11.64
N ALA A 326 -23.27 -36.75 -10.57
CA ALA A 326 -23.55 -38.15 -10.26
C ALA A 326 -25.03 -38.40 -9.91
N PHE A 327 -25.69 -37.45 -9.24
CA PHE A 327 -27.10 -37.55 -8.85
C PHE A 327 -28.08 -37.42 -10.04
N ASN A 328 -27.78 -36.58 -11.03
CA ASN A 328 -28.67 -36.37 -12.19
C ASN A 328 -28.73 -37.52 -13.21
N HIS A 329 -27.91 -38.58 -13.06
CA HIS A 329 -27.77 -39.65 -14.06
C HIS A 329 -28.32 -41.02 -13.60
N GLU A 330 -29.25 -41.09 -12.64
CA GLU A 330 -29.73 -42.34 -12.02
C GLU A 330 -30.34 -43.43 -12.95
N GLY A 331 -30.47 -43.21 -14.28
CA GLY A 331 -31.25 -44.06 -15.20
C GLY A 331 -30.68 -45.40 -15.72
N SER A 332 -29.37 -45.72 -15.74
CA SER A 332 -28.89 -47.06 -16.20
C SER A 332 -27.50 -47.45 -15.63
N ALA A 333 -27.23 -48.71 -15.29
CA ALA A 333 -26.32 -49.08 -14.19
C ALA A 333 -24.84 -49.42 -14.52
N GLU A 334 -24.48 -49.83 -15.76
CA GLU A 334 -23.17 -50.49 -15.99
C GLU A 334 -22.10 -49.61 -16.66
N LYS A 335 -22.43 -48.84 -17.71
CA LYS A 335 -21.55 -47.79 -18.26
C LYS A 335 -21.34 -46.60 -17.28
N ARG A 336 -22.21 -46.49 -16.27
CA ARG A 336 -22.38 -45.33 -15.36
C ARG A 336 -21.35 -45.24 -14.22
N ARG A 337 -20.77 -46.35 -13.77
CA ARG A 337 -19.72 -46.33 -12.71
C ARG A 337 -18.40 -45.74 -13.23
N VAL A 338 -18.10 -45.97 -14.50
CA VAL A 338 -16.89 -45.48 -15.15
C VAL A 338 -16.97 -43.96 -15.35
N ASP A 339 -18.11 -43.44 -15.80
CA ASP A 339 -18.32 -41.99 -16.01
C ASP A 339 -18.25 -41.18 -14.71
N ALA A 340 -18.87 -41.65 -13.63
CA ALA A 340 -18.81 -40.95 -12.34
C ALA A 340 -17.40 -40.98 -11.72
N ALA A 341 -16.66 -42.08 -11.90
CA ALA A 341 -15.27 -42.18 -11.45
C ALA A 341 -14.34 -41.28 -12.30
N LEU A 342 -14.50 -41.28 -13.62
CA LEU A 342 -13.78 -40.39 -14.54
C LEU A 342 -14.04 -38.92 -14.23
N LEU A 343 -15.29 -38.54 -14.01
CA LEU A 343 -15.65 -37.14 -13.71
C LEU A 343 -15.03 -36.66 -12.40
N ARG A 344 -15.01 -37.51 -11.35
CA ARG A 344 -14.31 -37.22 -10.10
C ARG A 344 -12.80 -37.04 -10.30
N ILE A 345 -12.20 -37.84 -11.18
CA ILE A 345 -10.78 -37.72 -11.50
C ILE A 345 -10.50 -36.41 -12.25
N ILE A 346 -11.34 -36.04 -13.23
CA ILE A 346 -11.21 -34.78 -13.98
C ILE A 346 -11.32 -33.57 -13.04
N PHE A 347 -12.34 -33.52 -12.17
CA PHE A 347 -12.49 -32.42 -11.21
C PHE A 347 -11.33 -32.34 -10.21
N ARG A 348 -10.78 -33.48 -9.78
CA ARG A 348 -9.56 -33.51 -8.93
C ARG A 348 -8.33 -33.00 -9.67
N LEU A 349 -8.17 -33.37 -10.95
CA LEU A 349 -7.04 -32.93 -11.77
C LEU A 349 -7.10 -31.42 -12.02
N VAL A 350 -8.27 -30.89 -12.40
CA VAL A 350 -8.48 -29.43 -12.57
C VAL A 350 -8.24 -28.69 -11.25
N SER A 351 -8.74 -29.20 -10.13
CA SER A 351 -8.48 -28.61 -8.80
C SER A 351 -6.98 -28.59 -8.49
N GLY A 352 -6.25 -29.66 -8.80
CA GLY A 352 -4.80 -29.74 -8.64
C GLY A 352 -4.06 -28.65 -9.42
N VAL A 353 -4.43 -28.42 -10.69
CA VAL A 353 -3.84 -27.36 -11.52
C VAL A 353 -4.11 -25.98 -10.92
N ILE A 354 -5.34 -25.70 -10.47
CA ILE A 354 -5.69 -24.41 -9.84
C ILE A 354 -4.93 -24.20 -8.54
N LEU A 355 -4.76 -25.25 -7.72
CA LEU A 355 -3.99 -25.18 -6.48
C LEU A 355 -2.50 -24.91 -6.73
N VAL A 356 -1.92 -25.52 -7.77
CA VAL A 356 -0.53 -25.23 -8.18
C VAL A 356 -0.41 -23.78 -8.62
N TYR A 357 -1.34 -23.26 -9.43
CA TYR A 357 -1.35 -21.86 -9.84
C TYR A 357 -1.46 -20.90 -8.65
N LEU A 358 -2.35 -21.18 -7.69
CA LEU A 358 -2.48 -20.41 -6.45
C LEU A 358 -1.18 -20.44 -5.63
N GLY A 359 -0.47 -21.57 -5.60
CA GLY A 359 0.83 -21.71 -4.95
C GLY A 359 1.92 -20.85 -5.61
N ILE A 360 1.97 -20.84 -6.95
CA ILE A 360 2.89 -19.98 -7.71
C ILE A 360 2.59 -18.50 -7.45
N TYR A 361 1.31 -18.11 -7.53
CA TYR A 361 0.87 -16.74 -7.24
C TYR A 361 1.29 -16.30 -5.82
N ALA A 362 1.09 -17.18 -4.82
CA ALA A 362 1.51 -16.89 -3.46
C ALA A 362 3.04 -16.76 -3.32
N ALA A 363 3.81 -17.58 -4.03
CA ALA A 363 5.26 -17.50 -4.04
C ALA A 363 5.75 -16.19 -4.67
N GLU A 364 5.21 -15.82 -5.83
CA GLU A 364 5.54 -14.55 -6.50
C GLU A 364 5.17 -13.33 -5.65
N ALA A 365 4.05 -13.40 -4.90
CA ALA A 365 3.62 -12.31 -4.03
C ALA A 365 4.51 -12.13 -2.79
N VAL A 366 5.18 -13.20 -2.32
CA VAL A 366 6.07 -13.16 -1.15
C VAL A 366 7.51 -12.82 -1.53
N GLY A 367 7.93 -13.16 -2.75
CA GLY A 367 9.27 -12.91 -3.30
C GLY A 367 10.14 -14.15 -3.33
#